data_AF-A0A1I7VUG9-F1
#
_entry.id   AF-A0A1I7VUG9-F1
#
_cell.length_a   1.000
_cell.length_b   1.000
_cell.length_c   1.000
_cell.angle_alpha   90.00
_cell.angle_beta   90.00
_cell.angle_gamma   90.00
#
_symmetry.space_group_name_H-M   'P 1'
#
loop_
_entity.id
_entity.type
_entity.pdbx_description
1 polymer ?
#
loop_
_entity_poly.entity_id
_entity_poly.type
_entity_poly.pdbx_seq_one_letter_code
_entity_poly.pdbx_strand_id
1 'polypeptide(L)'
;MLILKDMILVLSKGTSEARIAAANLLFHYWPIHNKHILHRKSVQYRIQAWTCMPCQSIKCVDKEPSVRCCFDPLICIKYGETAPPISLCKKCAEMVESEDKIATIPICMPISASSNAGCESSKPLAVGICFSEDCTRSHQYVPLRLCQECLVALHSVSSKEHINHRGMECAWGTELERDVVEAIVKLLKETSANLEESETEGKRPKWLRQLEGGHTLGREIDKMADERRTLSRFGIWLLATICPPVPEARPQAIAYMMSMLMQWFATTALLPNDAIGAALEQLKTDFVLDWINLAIMNHYESFLETLMPNPPEYAQEG
;
A
#
# COMPACT_ATOMS: atom_id res chain seq x y z
N MET A 1 -10.24 9.11 4.22
CA MET A 1 -10.14 8.37 5.49
C MET A 1 -10.59 6.91 5.36
N LEU A 2 -11.72 6.63 4.70
CA LEU A 2 -12.28 5.26 4.56
C LEU A 2 -11.29 4.25 3.93
N ILE A 3 -10.63 4.60 2.82
CA ILE A 3 -9.73 3.65 2.13
C ILE A 3 -8.51 3.26 2.96
N LEU A 4 -7.91 4.19 3.71
CA LEU A 4 -6.78 3.85 4.60
C LEU A 4 -7.22 2.87 5.69
N LYS A 5 -8.36 3.16 6.33
CA LYS A 5 -8.96 2.28 7.35
C LYS A 5 -9.23 0.88 6.81
N ASP A 6 -9.84 0.78 5.63
CA ASP A 6 -10.15 -0.50 5.00
C ASP A 6 -8.87 -1.29 4.68
N MET A 7 -7.84 -0.63 4.13
CA MET A 7 -6.55 -1.29 3.86
C MET A 7 -5.88 -1.77 5.15
N ILE A 8 -5.86 -0.96 6.22
CA ILE A 8 -5.30 -1.36 7.52
C ILE A 8 -6.07 -2.55 8.12
N LEU A 9 -7.40 -2.59 7.97
CA LEU A 9 -8.22 -3.72 8.41
C LEU A 9 -7.89 -5.00 7.63
N VAL A 10 -7.69 -4.91 6.32
CA VAL A 10 -7.25 -6.07 5.51
C VAL A 10 -5.84 -6.51 5.90
N LEU A 11 -4.94 -5.58 6.19
CA LEU A 11 -3.57 -5.92 6.61
C LEU A 11 -3.54 -6.64 7.96
N SER A 12 -4.36 -6.20 8.91
CA SER A 12 -4.45 -6.81 10.25
C SER A 12 -5.18 -8.17 10.22
N LYS A 13 -6.31 -8.27 9.52
CA LYS A 13 -7.25 -9.41 9.65
C LYS A 13 -7.35 -10.31 8.41
N GLY A 14 -6.79 -9.90 7.27
CA GLY A 14 -6.87 -10.63 6.01
C GLY A 14 -5.96 -11.85 5.94
N THR A 15 -6.14 -12.66 4.89
CA THR A 15 -5.23 -13.74 4.51
C THR A 15 -3.92 -13.19 3.95
N SER A 16 -2.86 -14.02 3.85
CA SER A 16 -1.57 -13.60 3.28
C SER A 16 -1.72 -13.02 1.86
N GLU A 17 -2.54 -13.64 1.02
CA GLU A 17 -2.85 -13.12 -0.33
C GLU A 17 -3.52 -11.74 -0.29
N ALA A 18 -4.50 -11.57 0.60
CA ALA A 18 -5.19 -10.29 0.77
C ALA A 18 -4.24 -9.20 1.30
N ARG A 19 -3.30 -9.56 2.20
CA ARG A 19 -2.25 -8.64 2.69
C ARG A 19 -1.31 -8.20 1.58
N ILE A 20 -0.94 -9.09 0.65
CA ILE A 20 -0.11 -8.74 -0.51
C ILE A 20 -0.80 -7.68 -1.37
N ALA A 21 -2.07 -7.90 -1.71
CA ALA A 21 -2.85 -6.95 -2.49
C ALA A 21 -3.01 -5.61 -1.73
N ALA A 22 -3.41 -5.66 -0.46
CA ALA A 22 -3.65 -4.48 0.36
C ALA A 22 -2.38 -3.66 0.61
N ALA A 23 -1.24 -4.30 0.86
CA ALA A 23 0.01 -3.59 1.08
C ALA A 23 0.45 -2.86 -0.19
N ASN A 24 0.45 -3.56 -1.34
CA ASN A 24 0.79 -2.93 -2.61
C ASN A 24 -0.14 -1.73 -2.89
N LEU A 25 -1.46 -1.90 -2.78
CA LEU A 25 -2.42 -0.80 -2.95
C LEU A 25 -2.13 0.35 -1.98
N LEU A 26 -1.96 0.05 -0.69
CA LEU A 26 -1.68 1.05 0.33
C LEU A 26 -0.45 1.89 -0.04
N PHE A 27 0.69 1.29 -0.35
CA PHE A 27 1.91 2.07 -0.61
C PHE A 27 1.95 2.74 -1.99
N HIS A 28 1.12 2.29 -2.92
CA HIS A 28 0.94 2.99 -4.18
C HIS A 28 0.06 4.24 -4.05
N TYR A 29 -1.04 4.17 -3.32
CA TYR A 29 -1.85 5.36 -3.08
C TYR A 29 -1.29 6.23 -1.94
N TRP A 30 -0.49 5.62 -1.07
CA TRP A 30 0.09 6.22 0.13
C TRP A 30 1.62 6.12 0.17
N PRO A 31 2.33 6.90 -0.66
CA PRO A 31 3.78 6.98 -0.53
C PRO A 31 4.13 7.50 0.87
N ILE A 32 4.96 6.75 1.57
CA ILE A 32 5.31 7.02 2.96
C ILE A 32 6.23 8.24 3.03
N HIS A 33 5.91 9.15 3.95
CA HIS A 33 6.72 10.31 4.28
C HIS A 33 7.97 9.92 5.06
N ASN A 34 8.94 9.31 4.41
CA ASN A 34 10.24 9.12 5.03
C ASN A 34 11.35 9.41 4.03
N LYS A 35 12.15 10.44 4.35
CA LYS A 35 13.28 10.87 3.51
C LYS A 35 14.29 9.74 3.24
N HIS A 36 14.40 8.77 4.15
CA HIS A 36 15.29 7.62 4.02
C HIS A 36 14.70 6.49 3.16
N ILE A 37 13.35 6.38 3.04
CA ILE A 37 12.68 5.37 2.20
C ILE A 37 12.82 5.72 0.70
N LEU A 38 13.00 7.00 0.36
CA LEU A 38 12.87 7.52 -1.00
C LEU A 38 14.08 7.30 -1.90
N HIS A 39 15.21 6.84 -1.37
CA HIS A 39 16.42 6.66 -2.17
C HIS A 39 16.41 5.41 -3.08
N ARG A 40 15.34 4.60 -3.11
CA ARG A 40 15.36 3.35 -3.87
C ARG A 40 14.60 3.40 -5.19
N LYS A 41 15.40 3.40 -6.27
CA LYS A 41 15.08 2.97 -7.64
C LYS A 41 14.51 1.54 -7.76
N SER A 42 14.10 0.88 -6.66
CA SER A 42 13.81 -0.56 -6.62
C SER A 42 12.50 -0.97 -5.96
N VAL A 43 11.66 -0.03 -5.49
CA VAL A 43 10.31 -0.39 -5.02
C VAL A 43 9.37 -0.47 -6.23
N GLN A 44 9.45 -1.59 -6.96
CA GLN A 44 8.43 -1.92 -7.95
C GLN A 44 7.19 -2.42 -7.21
N TYR A 45 6.21 -1.56 -7.03
CA TYR A 45 4.87 -1.96 -6.62
C TYR A 45 4.27 -2.78 -7.77
N ARG A 46 3.99 -4.07 -7.53
CA ARG A 46 3.26 -4.89 -8.49
C ARG A 46 1.79 -4.56 -8.37
N ILE A 47 1.38 -3.50 -9.05
CA ILE A 47 -0.02 -3.12 -9.13
C ILE A 47 -0.35 -3.07 -10.60
N GLN A 48 -1.28 -3.93 -10.98
CA GLN A 48 -2.03 -3.71 -12.19
C GLN A 48 -2.98 -2.56 -11.85
N ALA A 49 -2.56 -1.32 -12.13
CA ALA A 49 -3.45 -0.18 -12.04
C ALA A 49 -4.70 -0.53 -12.87
N TRP A 50 -5.87 -0.16 -12.37
CA TRP A 50 -7.10 -0.42 -13.12
C TRP A 50 -6.95 0.19 -14.52
N THR A 51 -7.25 -0.58 -15.55
CA THR A 51 -7.15 -0.13 -16.94
C THR A 51 -8.47 0.49 -17.35
N CYS A 52 -8.40 1.59 -18.10
CA CYS A 52 -9.61 2.18 -18.66
C CYS A 52 -10.29 1.16 -19.57
N MET A 53 -11.54 0.86 -19.26
CA MET A 53 -12.34 -0.04 -20.08
C MET A 53 -12.60 0.56 -21.47
N PRO A 54 -12.61 -0.25 -22.53
CA PRO A 54 -12.93 0.23 -23.87
C PRO A 54 -14.37 0.77 -23.94
N CYS A 55 -14.63 1.68 -24.87
CA CYS A 55 -15.95 2.28 -25.07
C CYS A 55 -17.03 1.20 -25.26
N GLN A 56 -18.07 1.27 -24.42
CA GLN A 56 -19.18 0.30 -24.45
C GLN A 56 -20.23 0.62 -25.50
N SER A 57 -20.17 1.79 -26.15
CA SER A 57 -21.11 2.10 -27.23
C SER A 57 -21.00 1.08 -28.37
N ILE A 58 -22.11 0.47 -28.76
CA ILE A 58 -22.22 -0.48 -29.87
C ILE A 58 -21.89 0.17 -31.21
N LYS A 59 -22.07 1.51 -31.31
CA LYS A 59 -21.75 2.31 -32.50
C LYS A 59 -20.29 2.78 -32.55
N CYS A 60 -19.50 2.52 -31.51
CA CYS A 60 -18.11 2.95 -31.44
C CYS A 60 -17.21 1.97 -32.20
N VAL A 61 -16.63 2.43 -33.32
CA VAL A 61 -15.71 1.64 -34.15
C VAL A 61 -14.33 1.50 -33.49
N ASP A 62 -13.77 2.62 -33.03
CA ASP A 62 -12.39 2.69 -32.53
C ASP A 62 -12.22 2.00 -31.16
N LYS A 63 -13.32 1.82 -30.40
CA LYS A 63 -13.32 1.27 -29.02
C LYS A 63 -12.29 1.91 -28.08
N GLU A 64 -12.03 3.20 -28.30
CA GLU A 64 -11.13 4.03 -27.48
C GLU A 64 -11.41 3.93 -25.97
N PRO A 65 -10.41 4.17 -25.11
CA PRO A 65 -10.57 4.18 -23.66
C PRO A 65 -11.73 5.08 -23.21
N SER A 66 -12.55 4.55 -22.30
CA SER A 66 -13.67 5.30 -21.74
C SER A 66 -13.16 6.37 -20.77
N VAL A 67 -13.70 7.57 -20.91
CA VAL A 67 -13.35 8.75 -20.09
C VAL A 67 -14.59 9.42 -19.50
N ARG A 68 -15.79 8.98 -19.87
CA ARG A 68 -17.07 9.48 -19.35
C ARG A 68 -18.02 8.31 -19.12
N CYS A 69 -18.92 8.43 -18.15
CA CYS A 69 -19.97 7.44 -17.90
C CYS A 69 -21.35 8.09 -17.81
N CYS A 70 -22.39 7.30 -18.01
CA CYS A 70 -23.77 7.72 -17.85
C CYS A 70 -24.55 6.65 -17.07
N PHE A 71 -25.34 7.07 -16.08
CA PHE A 71 -26.17 6.19 -15.26
C PHE A 71 -27.62 6.12 -15.76
N ASP A 72 -27.99 6.89 -16.78
CA ASP A 72 -29.34 6.89 -17.33
C ASP A 72 -29.64 5.53 -17.99
N PRO A 73 -30.62 4.76 -17.51
CA PRO A 73 -30.94 3.44 -18.06
C PRO A 73 -31.33 3.46 -19.54
N LEU A 74 -32.01 4.51 -20.00
CA LEU A 74 -32.42 4.63 -21.40
C LEU A 74 -31.22 4.80 -22.32
N ILE A 75 -30.22 5.58 -21.89
CA ILE A 75 -28.96 5.73 -22.62
C ILE A 75 -28.15 4.44 -22.62
N CYS A 76 -28.09 3.73 -21.49
CA CYS A 76 -27.37 2.47 -21.39
C CYS A 76 -27.95 1.42 -22.35
N ILE A 77 -29.27 1.33 -22.45
CA ILE A 77 -29.96 0.44 -23.39
C ILE A 77 -29.72 0.90 -24.83
N LYS A 78 -29.96 2.19 -25.13
CA LYS A 78 -29.89 2.74 -26.50
C LYS A 78 -28.50 2.64 -27.12
N TYR A 79 -27.44 2.86 -26.36
CA TYR A 79 -26.07 2.91 -26.88
C TYR A 79 -25.21 1.69 -26.54
N GLY A 80 -25.50 0.94 -25.47
CA GLY A 80 -24.63 -0.14 -25.00
C GLY A 80 -25.30 -1.50 -24.86
N GLU A 81 -26.63 -1.56 -24.79
CA GLU A 81 -27.37 -2.76 -24.35
C GLU A 81 -26.86 -3.31 -22.99
N THR A 82 -26.34 -2.42 -22.13
CA THR A 82 -25.79 -2.77 -20.82
C THR A 82 -26.67 -2.24 -19.69
N ALA A 83 -26.54 -2.84 -18.50
CA ALA A 83 -27.03 -2.20 -17.28
C ALA A 83 -26.22 -0.91 -16.99
N PRO A 84 -26.81 0.07 -16.27
CA PRO A 84 -26.07 1.25 -15.82
C PRO A 84 -24.88 0.91 -14.89
N PRO A 85 -23.80 1.70 -14.92
CA PRO A 85 -23.51 2.78 -15.88
C PRO A 85 -22.95 2.26 -17.22
N ILE A 86 -23.17 3.01 -18.30
CA ILE A 86 -22.45 2.86 -19.57
C ILE A 86 -21.20 3.74 -19.58
N SER A 87 -20.06 3.15 -19.94
CA SER A 87 -18.76 3.81 -20.10
C SER A 87 -18.48 4.14 -21.56
N LEU A 88 -18.15 5.41 -21.82
CA LEU A 88 -18.04 5.99 -23.15
C LEU A 88 -16.68 6.69 -23.34
N CYS A 89 -16.10 6.54 -24.53
CA CYS A 89 -14.99 7.39 -24.95
C CYS A 89 -15.48 8.83 -25.19
N LYS A 90 -14.54 9.78 -25.30
CA LYS A 90 -14.84 11.21 -25.45
C LYS A 90 -15.82 11.49 -26.61
N LYS A 91 -15.55 10.92 -27.79
CA LYS A 91 -16.39 11.12 -29.00
C LYS A 91 -17.81 10.61 -28.80
N CYS A 92 -17.98 9.41 -28.23
CA CYS A 92 -19.31 8.83 -28.00
C CYS A 92 -20.08 9.57 -26.90
N ALA A 93 -19.39 10.05 -25.88
CA ALA A 93 -20.02 10.86 -24.83
C ALA A 93 -20.53 12.21 -25.38
N GLU A 94 -19.73 12.91 -26.19
CA GLU A 94 -20.15 14.17 -26.85
C GLU A 94 -21.38 13.95 -27.77
N MET A 95 -21.47 12.80 -28.43
CA MET A 95 -22.64 12.42 -29.23
C MET A 95 -23.89 12.21 -28.37
N VAL A 96 -23.78 11.47 -27.26
CA VAL A 96 -24.90 11.28 -26.33
C VAL A 96 -25.36 12.61 -25.72
N GLU A 97 -24.42 13.46 -25.31
CA GLU A 97 -24.72 14.77 -24.73
C GLU A 97 -25.45 15.70 -25.70
N SER A 98 -25.11 15.63 -26.99
CA SER A 98 -25.74 16.44 -28.03
C SER A 98 -27.08 15.89 -28.53
N GLU A 99 -27.20 14.57 -28.73
CA GLU A 99 -28.41 13.94 -29.25
C GLU A 99 -29.51 13.83 -28.18
N ASP A 100 -29.16 13.39 -26.97
CA ASP A 100 -30.14 13.09 -25.92
C ASP A 100 -30.22 14.17 -24.83
N LYS A 101 -29.39 15.21 -24.91
CA LYS A 101 -29.37 16.34 -23.96
C LYS A 101 -29.19 15.90 -22.50
N ILE A 102 -28.47 14.80 -22.29
CA ILE A 102 -28.12 14.26 -20.97
C ILE A 102 -26.66 14.57 -20.70
N ALA A 103 -26.35 15.05 -19.49
CA ALA A 103 -24.97 15.25 -19.06
C ALA A 103 -24.33 13.91 -18.70
N THR A 104 -23.17 13.60 -19.29
CA THR A 104 -22.35 12.47 -18.84
C THR A 104 -21.37 12.92 -17.76
N ILE A 105 -20.87 11.98 -16.98
CA ILE A 105 -20.00 12.23 -15.81
C ILE A 105 -18.57 11.84 -16.19
N PRO A 106 -17.56 12.67 -15.93
CA PRO A 106 -16.17 12.29 -16.18
C PRO A 106 -15.76 11.10 -15.31
N ILE A 107 -15.00 10.18 -15.88
CA ILE A 107 -14.37 9.08 -15.15
C ILE A 107 -13.01 9.57 -14.66
N CYS A 108 -12.75 9.41 -13.36
CA CYS A 108 -11.44 9.68 -12.79
C CYS A 108 -10.44 8.67 -13.35
N MET A 109 -9.36 9.14 -13.97
CA MET A 109 -8.40 8.31 -14.71
C MET A 109 -7.37 7.63 -13.79
N PRO A 110 -6.67 6.56 -14.24
CA PRO A 110 -5.62 5.92 -13.45
C PRO A 110 -4.51 6.90 -13.05
N ILE A 111 -3.95 6.72 -11.86
CA ILE A 111 -2.87 7.56 -11.35
C ILE A 111 -1.61 7.40 -12.22
N SER A 112 -1.06 8.51 -12.68
CA SER A 112 0.25 8.52 -13.34
C SER A 112 1.38 8.39 -12.32
N ALA A 113 2.48 7.71 -12.70
CA ALA A 113 3.67 7.61 -11.85
C ALA A 113 4.34 8.96 -11.56
N SER A 114 4.17 9.96 -12.44
CA SER A 114 4.75 11.30 -12.30
C SER A 114 4.02 12.15 -11.26
N SER A 115 4.79 12.81 -10.41
CA SER A 115 4.33 13.91 -9.55
C SER A 115 3.88 15.12 -10.37
N ASN A 116 3.18 16.07 -9.73
CA ASN A 116 2.72 17.30 -10.38
C ASN A 116 3.86 18.01 -11.15
N ALA A 117 3.76 18.04 -12.48
CA ALA A 117 4.81 18.49 -13.39
C ALA A 117 5.16 20.00 -13.28
N GLY A 118 4.35 20.79 -12.56
CA GLY A 118 4.58 22.21 -12.28
C GLY A 118 4.95 22.53 -10.83
N CYS A 119 5.44 21.56 -10.05
CA CYS A 119 5.80 21.77 -8.65
C CYS A 119 7.13 22.52 -8.50
N GLU A 120 7.12 23.73 -7.94
CA GLU A 120 8.31 24.52 -7.61
C GLU A 120 8.75 24.37 -6.14
N SER A 121 8.11 23.46 -5.39
CA SER A 121 8.40 23.27 -3.97
C SER A 121 9.81 22.73 -3.74
N SER A 122 10.48 23.25 -2.71
CA SER A 122 11.74 22.71 -2.19
C SER A 122 11.61 21.27 -1.66
N LYS A 123 10.38 20.81 -1.38
CA LYS A 123 10.04 19.46 -0.92
C LYS A 123 8.98 18.86 -1.85
N PRO A 124 9.33 18.43 -3.07
CA PRO A 124 8.36 18.03 -4.11
C PRO A 124 7.68 16.67 -3.85
N LEU A 125 7.90 16.09 -2.67
CA LEU A 125 7.34 14.81 -2.26
C LEU A 125 5.83 14.86 -2.14
N ALA A 126 5.14 14.01 -2.89
CA ALA A 126 3.70 13.91 -2.82
C ALA A 126 3.27 13.39 -1.45
N VAL A 127 2.43 14.18 -0.77
CA VAL A 127 1.91 13.88 0.57
C VAL A 127 0.41 13.60 0.59
N GLY A 128 -0.27 14.00 -0.48
CA GLY A 128 -1.67 13.73 -0.67
C GLY A 128 -2.04 13.61 -2.14
N ILE A 129 -3.21 13.00 -2.35
CA ILE A 129 -3.80 12.82 -3.67
C ILE A 129 -5.19 13.44 -3.68
N CYS A 130 -5.46 14.28 -4.68
CA CYS A 130 -6.77 14.86 -4.90
C CYS A 130 -7.46 14.18 -6.09
N PHE A 131 -8.69 13.72 -5.87
CA PHE A 131 -9.55 13.09 -6.86
C PHE A 131 -10.73 13.98 -7.29
N SER A 132 -10.83 15.20 -6.75
CA SER A 132 -11.91 16.12 -7.07
C SER A 132 -11.93 16.43 -8.56
N GLU A 133 -13.11 16.42 -9.17
CA GLU A 133 -13.29 16.82 -10.57
C GLU A 133 -12.75 18.24 -10.79
N ASP A 134 -13.05 19.16 -9.86
CA ASP A 134 -12.63 20.57 -9.94
C ASP A 134 -11.09 20.71 -10.00
N CYS A 135 -10.37 19.83 -9.32
CA CYS A 135 -8.90 19.81 -9.32
C CYS A 135 -8.31 19.06 -10.51
N THR A 136 -8.95 17.97 -10.95
CA THR A 136 -8.39 17.06 -11.95
C THR A 136 -8.80 17.41 -13.39
N ARG A 137 -9.81 18.26 -13.59
CA ARG A 137 -10.33 18.65 -14.91
C ARG A 137 -9.25 19.20 -15.85
N SER A 138 -8.34 20.04 -15.34
CA SER A 138 -7.24 20.61 -16.14
C SER A 138 -6.17 19.58 -16.54
N HIS A 139 -6.17 18.41 -15.91
CA HIS A 139 -5.21 17.34 -16.11
C HIS A 139 -5.88 16.05 -16.62
N GLN A 140 -6.87 16.20 -17.49
CA GLN A 140 -7.56 15.07 -18.14
C GLN A 140 -8.17 14.08 -17.12
N TYR A 141 -8.63 14.58 -15.98
CA TYR A 141 -9.22 13.80 -14.89
C TYR A 141 -8.27 12.78 -14.24
N VAL A 142 -6.95 12.92 -14.43
CA VAL A 142 -5.93 12.16 -13.71
C VAL A 142 -5.78 12.73 -12.29
N PRO A 143 -5.81 11.90 -11.22
CA PRO A 143 -5.63 12.34 -9.85
C PRO A 143 -4.33 13.09 -9.63
N LEU A 144 -4.40 14.19 -8.89
CA LEU A 144 -3.22 15.03 -8.62
C LEU A 144 -2.46 14.54 -7.41
N ARG A 145 -1.19 14.14 -7.62
CA ARG A 145 -0.22 13.84 -6.57
C ARG A 145 0.52 15.11 -6.17
N LEU A 146 0.26 15.61 -4.96
CA LEU A 146 0.67 16.94 -4.53
C LEU A 146 1.57 16.88 -3.29
N CYS A 147 2.62 17.69 -3.27
CA CYS A 147 3.39 17.94 -2.06
C CYS A 147 2.59 18.78 -1.06
N GLN A 148 3.09 18.93 0.17
CA GLN A 148 2.37 19.64 1.22
C GLN A 148 2.03 21.09 0.82
N GLU A 149 2.98 21.81 0.23
CA GLU A 149 2.80 23.20 -0.21
C GLU A 149 1.76 23.30 -1.32
N CYS A 150 1.86 22.45 -2.37
CA CYS A 150 0.89 22.43 -3.45
C CYS A 150 -0.51 21.99 -2.98
N LEU A 151 -0.59 21.05 -2.04
CA LEU A 151 -1.85 20.56 -1.48
C LEU A 151 -2.56 21.66 -0.68
N VAL A 152 -1.81 22.45 0.09
CA VAL A 152 -2.35 23.60 0.82
C VAL A 152 -2.74 24.71 -0.16
N ALA A 153 -1.88 25.07 -1.11
CA ALA A 153 -2.14 26.15 -2.06
C ALA A 153 -3.37 25.86 -2.94
N LEU A 154 -3.54 24.62 -3.40
CA LEU A 154 -4.69 24.23 -4.22
C LEU A 154 -6.01 24.31 -3.43
N HIS A 155 -5.96 24.04 -2.12
CA HIS A 155 -7.16 23.95 -1.28
C HIS A 155 -7.41 25.16 -0.38
N SER A 156 -6.48 26.11 -0.28
CA SER A 156 -6.67 27.34 0.49
C SER A 156 -7.60 28.34 -0.22
N VAL A 157 -7.70 28.24 -1.55
CA VAL A 157 -8.50 29.13 -2.40
C VAL A 157 -9.91 28.58 -2.68
N SER A 158 -10.12 27.27 -2.53
CA SER A 158 -11.41 26.62 -2.75
C SER A 158 -12.29 26.68 -1.50
N SER A 159 -13.52 27.18 -1.62
CA SER A 159 -14.54 27.15 -0.55
C SER A 159 -15.26 25.80 -0.43
N LYS A 160 -15.01 24.86 -1.34
CA LYS A 160 -15.58 23.50 -1.30
C LYS A 160 -14.61 22.55 -0.61
N GLU A 161 -15.06 21.88 0.44
CA GLU A 161 -14.32 20.78 1.06
C GLU A 161 -14.19 19.61 0.06
N HIS A 162 -12.96 19.31 -0.35
CA HIS A 162 -12.66 18.14 -1.19
C HIS A 162 -12.28 16.95 -0.31
N ILE A 163 -12.72 15.75 -0.70
CA ILE A 163 -12.17 14.50 -0.15
C ILE A 163 -10.73 14.37 -0.65
N ASN A 164 -9.79 14.72 0.22
CA ASN A 164 -8.38 14.57 -0.02
C ASN A 164 -7.87 13.30 0.65
N HIS A 165 -7.10 12.54 -0.09
CA HIS A 165 -6.37 11.43 0.48
C HIS A 165 -5.10 12.00 1.14
N ARG A 166 -5.06 12.04 2.48
CA ARG A 166 -3.88 12.36 3.31
C ARG A 166 -3.46 11.22 4.22
N GLY A 167 -2.14 11.08 4.37
CA GLY A 167 -1.57 10.02 5.18
C GLY A 167 -1.92 10.19 6.61
N MET A 168 -1.99 9.07 7.33
CA MET A 168 -1.93 9.15 8.76
C MET A 168 -0.54 9.62 9.16
N GLU A 169 -0.48 10.64 10.00
CA GLU A 169 0.77 11.15 10.55
C GLU A 169 1.21 10.35 11.78
N CYS A 170 0.23 9.91 12.58
CA CYS A 170 0.44 9.11 13.78
C CYS A 170 -0.76 8.22 14.05
N ALA A 171 -0.50 6.97 14.44
CA ALA A 171 -1.53 6.00 14.80
C ALA A 171 -1.98 6.14 16.26
N TRP A 172 -1.13 6.69 17.14
CA TRP A 172 -1.40 6.82 18.57
C TRP A 172 -2.61 7.71 18.83
N GLY A 173 -3.51 7.27 19.72
CA GLY A 173 -4.73 8.00 20.08
C GLY A 173 -5.82 7.97 19.01
N THR A 174 -5.62 7.24 17.90
CA THR A 174 -6.63 7.09 16.85
C THR A 174 -7.47 5.82 17.06
N GLU A 175 -8.65 5.78 16.46
CA GLU A 175 -9.49 4.56 16.45
C GLU A 175 -8.82 3.36 15.76
N LEU A 176 -7.82 3.62 14.90
CA LEU A 176 -7.11 2.59 14.13
C LEU A 176 -5.89 2.03 14.85
N GLU A 177 -5.51 2.59 16.00
CA GLU A 177 -4.23 2.30 16.63
C GLU A 177 -3.98 0.79 16.82
N ARG A 178 -4.98 0.05 17.30
CA ARG A 178 -4.87 -1.41 17.47
C ARG A 178 -4.73 -2.14 16.13
N ASP A 179 -5.53 -1.77 15.13
CA ASP A 179 -5.49 -2.43 13.83
C ASP A 179 -4.17 -2.12 13.09
N VAL A 180 -3.58 -0.95 13.29
CA VAL A 180 -2.26 -0.58 12.73
C VAL A 180 -1.14 -1.41 13.37
N VAL A 181 -1.12 -1.51 14.70
CA VAL A 181 -0.13 -2.32 15.42
C VAL A 181 -0.21 -3.78 14.96
N GLU A 182 -1.43 -4.32 14.88
CA GLU A 182 -1.64 -5.69 14.41
C GLU A 182 -1.23 -5.88 12.95
N ALA A 183 -1.52 -4.92 12.07
CA ALA A 183 -1.07 -4.93 10.68
C ALA A 183 0.46 -4.97 10.58
N ILE A 184 1.18 -4.16 11.37
CA ILE A 184 2.64 -4.18 11.42
C ILE A 184 3.14 -5.57 11.83
N VAL A 185 2.63 -6.10 12.94
CA VAL A 185 3.04 -7.41 13.46
C VAL A 185 2.79 -8.51 12.43
N LYS A 186 1.60 -8.56 11.82
CA LYS A 186 1.29 -9.57 10.80
C LYS A 186 2.19 -9.46 9.58
N LEU A 187 2.50 -8.25 9.11
CA LEU A 187 3.43 -8.07 7.98
C LEU A 187 4.86 -8.52 8.30
N LEU A 188 5.30 -8.42 9.55
CA LEU A 188 6.60 -8.94 9.99
C LEU A 188 6.58 -10.48 10.09
N LYS A 189 5.51 -11.07 10.63
CA LYS A 189 5.32 -12.53 10.72
C LYS A 189 5.28 -13.24 9.36
N GLU A 190 4.90 -12.56 8.28
CA GLU A 190 4.92 -13.16 6.93
C GLU A 190 6.32 -13.61 6.47
N THR A 191 7.39 -13.07 7.06
CA THR A 191 8.76 -13.52 6.75
C THR A 191 9.09 -14.85 7.43
N SER A 192 8.58 -15.12 8.65
CA SER A 192 8.87 -16.35 9.39
C SER A 192 8.03 -17.54 8.92
N ALA A 193 6.79 -17.31 8.48
CA ALA A 193 5.91 -18.38 8.00
C ALA A 193 6.52 -19.20 6.83
N ASN A 194 7.37 -18.59 6.00
CA ASN A 194 8.07 -19.29 4.93
C ASN A 194 9.17 -20.25 5.45
N LEU A 195 9.75 -19.97 6.63
CA LEU A 195 10.73 -20.84 7.26
C LEU A 195 10.04 -22.03 7.93
N GLU A 196 8.90 -21.80 8.59
CA GLU A 196 8.12 -22.84 9.26
C GLU A 196 7.46 -23.84 8.29
N GLU A 197 7.00 -23.38 7.12
CA GLU A 197 6.57 -24.25 6.01
C GLU A 197 7.73 -25.12 5.50
N SER A 198 8.98 -24.65 5.62
CA SER A 198 10.16 -25.43 5.25
C SER A 198 10.56 -26.46 6.32
N GLU A 199 10.16 -26.30 7.59
CA GLU A 199 10.47 -27.23 8.68
C GLU A 199 9.41 -28.32 8.86
N THR A 200 8.14 -28.02 8.57
CA THR A 200 7.05 -29.00 8.63
C THR A 200 7.06 -30.02 7.48
N GLU A 201 7.71 -29.70 6.36
CA GLU A 201 8.13 -30.71 5.40
C GLU A 201 9.44 -31.36 5.88
N GLY A 202 9.35 -32.43 6.67
CA GLY A 202 10.46 -33.32 7.04
C GLY A 202 11.09 -34.08 5.86
N LYS A 203 11.35 -33.39 4.75
CA LYS A 203 11.84 -33.92 3.48
C LYS A 203 13.15 -33.22 3.13
N ARG A 204 14.11 -34.05 2.72
CA ARG A 204 15.48 -33.73 2.30
C ARG A 204 15.67 -32.31 1.72
N PRO A 205 16.79 -31.64 2.02
CA PRO A 205 17.10 -30.29 1.54
C PRO A 205 16.77 -30.08 0.06
N LYS A 206 16.13 -28.96 -0.29
CA LYS A 206 15.67 -28.66 -1.67
C LYS A 206 16.77 -28.83 -2.74
N TRP A 207 18.03 -28.52 -2.40
CA TRP A 207 19.18 -28.71 -3.32
C TRP A 207 19.42 -30.19 -3.69
N LEU A 208 19.10 -31.13 -2.80
CA LEU A 208 19.27 -32.57 -3.02
C LEU A 208 18.19 -33.12 -3.95
N ARG A 209 16.96 -32.59 -3.89
CA ARG A 209 15.86 -32.91 -4.83
C ARG A 209 16.15 -32.40 -6.24
N GLN A 210 16.91 -31.30 -6.33
CA GLN A 210 17.23 -30.63 -7.59
C GLN A 210 18.28 -31.38 -8.43
N LEU A 211 19.05 -32.28 -7.80
CA LEU A 211 20.08 -33.10 -8.47
C LEU A 211 19.53 -34.40 -9.06
N GLU A 212 18.38 -34.89 -8.57
CA GLU A 212 17.77 -36.16 -9.01
C GLU A 212 16.72 -35.96 -10.13
N GLY A 213 16.21 -34.74 -10.29
CA GLY A 213 15.27 -34.37 -11.36
C GLY A 213 16.00 -33.94 -12.63
N GLY A 214 16.21 -34.87 -13.56
CA GLY A 214 16.78 -34.59 -14.88
C GLY A 214 16.04 -33.46 -15.62
N HIS A 215 16.80 -32.43 -16.00
CA HIS A 215 16.54 -31.43 -17.04
C HIS A 215 15.08 -31.20 -17.49
N THR A 216 14.28 -30.47 -16.70
CA THR A 216 13.25 -29.51 -17.16
C THR A 216 12.58 -28.79 -15.98
N LEU A 217 13.23 -27.82 -15.32
CA LEU A 217 12.50 -26.83 -14.48
C LEU A 217 13.38 -25.64 -14.13
N GLY A 218 13.58 -24.78 -15.12
CA GLY A 218 14.08 -23.43 -14.88
C GLY A 218 12.95 -22.55 -14.34
N ARG A 219 13.20 -21.92 -13.19
CA ARG A 219 12.67 -20.58 -12.83
C ARG A 219 11.18 -20.46 -12.48
N GLU A 220 10.63 -21.38 -11.71
CA GLU A 220 9.60 -21.00 -10.73
C GLU A 220 10.27 -20.82 -9.37
N ILE A 221 11.01 -19.72 -9.23
CA ILE A 221 11.23 -19.15 -7.90
C ILE A 221 9.83 -18.96 -7.33
N ASP A 222 9.59 -19.47 -6.12
CA ASP A 222 8.29 -19.42 -5.45
C ASP A 222 7.87 -17.95 -5.27
N LYS A 223 7.13 -17.44 -6.28
CA LYS A 223 6.77 -16.03 -6.39
C LYS A 223 5.96 -15.58 -5.17
N MET A 224 5.18 -16.50 -4.60
CA MET A 224 4.40 -16.24 -3.39
C MET A 224 5.32 -16.11 -2.17
N ALA A 225 6.28 -17.01 -1.99
CA ALA A 225 7.25 -16.90 -0.90
C ALA A 225 8.06 -15.59 -0.98
N ASP A 226 8.50 -15.19 -2.18
CA ASP A 226 9.18 -13.90 -2.39
C ASP A 226 8.26 -12.73 -2.04
N GLU A 227 7.02 -12.71 -2.55
CA GLU A 227 6.04 -11.66 -2.25
C GLU A 227 5.73 -11.56 -0.75
N ARG A 228 5.61 -12.69 -0.04
CA ARG A 228 5.44 -12.72 1.42
C ARG A 228 6.64 -12.14 2.16
N ARG A 229 7.88 -12.54 1.82
CA ARG A 229 9.10 -11.93 2.40
C ARG A 229 9.15 -10.42 2.14
N THR A 230 8.69 -9.98 0.98
CA THR A 230 8.66 -8.55 0.68
C THR A 230 7.74 -7.76 1.60
N LEU A 231 6.72 -8.38 2.21
CA LEU A 231 5.75 -7.70 3.08
C LEU A 231 6.36 -7.08 4.33
N SER A 232 7.43 -7.67 4.87
CA SER A 232 8.07 -7.09 6.06
C SER A 232 8.63 -5.69 5.82
N ARG A 233 9.00 -5.34 4.58
CA ARG A 233 9.41 -3.98 4.25
C ARG A 233 8.31 -2.97 4.58
N PHE A 234 7.06 -3.35 4.28
CA PHE A 234 5.89 -2.53 4.48
C PHE A 234 5.57 -2.40 5.97
N GLY A 235 5.71 -3.48 6.73
CA GLY A 235 5.59 -3.47 8.19
C GLY A 235 6.59 -2.49 8.83
N ILE A 236 7.87 -2.59 8.48
CA ILE A 236 8.91 -1.68 9.00
C ILE A 236 8.64 -0.23 8.62
N TRP A 237 8.15 0.03 7.40
CA TRP A 237 7.87 1.40 7.02
C TRP A 237 6.66 1.98 7.74
N LEU A 238 5.60 1.21 8.00
CA LEU A 238 4.49 1.66 8.84
C LEU A 238 4.99 1.94 10.25
N LEU A 239 5.74 1.00 10.83
CA LEU A 239 6.36 1.16 12.16
C LEU A 239 7.13 2.48 12.27
N ALA A 240 8.05 2.73 11.34
CA ALA A 240 8.94 3.87 11.37
C ALA A 240 8.24 5.22 11.11
N THR A 241 7.05 5.24 10.53
CA THR A 241 6.41 6.49 10.08
C THR A 241 5.15 6.87 10.82
N ILE A 242 4.33 5.90 11.21
CA ILE A 242 3.05 6.17 11.85
C ILE A 242 2.98 5.64 13.28
N CYS A 243 3.95 4.82 13.71
CA CYS A 243 4.04 4.30 15.08
C CYS A 243 5.37 4.68 15.76
N PRO A 244 5.79 5.95 15.79
CA PRO A 244 7.01 6.34 16.50
C PRO A 244 6.87 6.09 18.01
N PRO A 245 7.88 5.58 18.72
CA PRO A 245 7.76 5.24 20.15
C PRO A 245 7.90 6.50 21.01
N VAL A 246 6.94 7.41 20.88
CA VAL A 246 6.81 8.65 21.66
C VAL A 246 6.27 8.33 23.07
N PRO A 247 6.51 9.18 24.09
CA PRO A 247 6.06 8.91 25.46
C PRO A 247 4.56 8.61 25.61
N GLU A 248 3.73 9.18 24.75
CA GLU A 248 2.27 9.00 24.76
C GLU A 248 1.79 7.67 24.14
N ALA A 249 2.68 6.94 23.47
CA ALA A 249 2.36 5.66 22.87
C ALA A 249 1.95 4.64 23.94
N ARG A 250 0.98 3.76 23.64
CA ARG A 250 0.55 2.73 24.59
C ARG A 250 1.69 1.74 24.88
N PRO A 251 2.18 1.61 26.13
CA PRO A 251 3.35 0.79 26.45
C PRO A 251 3.22 -0.67 26.00
N GLN A 252 2.03 -1.26 26.16
CA GLN A 252 1.77 -2.64 25.75
C GLN A 252 1.89 -2.83 24.23
N ALA A 253 1.49 -1.83 23.44
CA ALA A 253 1.64 -1.87 21.99
C ALA A 253 3.11 -1.75 21.57
N ILE A 254 3.89 -0.93 22.28
CA ILE A 254 5.35 -0.81 22.07
C ILE A 254 6.04 -2.12 22.40
N ALA A 255 5.74 -2.74 23.56
CA ALA A 255 6.25 -4.05 23.95
C ALA A 255 5.93 -5.13 22.90
N TYR A 256 4.68 -5.19 22.44
CA TYR A 256 4.25 -6.16 21.42
C TYR A 256 5.03 -6.01 20.12
N MET A 257 5.19 -4.77 19.61
CA MET A 257 5.98 -4.53 18.40
C MET A 257 7.48 -4.81 18.62
N MET A 258 8.04 -4.47 19.79
CA MET A 258 9.44 -4.77 20.11
C MET A 258 9.71 -6.27 20.11
N SER A 259 8.86 -7.06 20.78
CA SER A 259 8.94 -8.53 20.77
C SER A 259 9.00 -9.07 19.34
N MET A 260 8.07 -8.60 18.51
CA MET A 260 8.01 -8.98 17.10
C MET A 260 9.21 -8.53 16.27
N LEU A 261 9.81 -7.38 16.58
CA LEU A 261 11.04 -6.93 15.93
C LEU A 261 12.22 -7.82 16.30
N MET A 262 12.34 -8.24 17.56
CA MET A 262 13.42 -9.15 17.99
C MET A 262 13.32 -10.50 17.28
N GLN A 263 12.11 -11.06 17.20
CA GLN A 263 11.86 -12.26 16.42
C GLN A 263 12.20 -12.05 14.94
N TRP A 264 11.72 -10.95 14.36
CA TRP A 264 12.00 -10.61 12.95
C TRP A 264 13.50 -10.44 12.68
N PHE A 265 14.28 -9.91 13.63
CA PHE A 265 15.74 -9.85 13.54
C PHE A 265 16.38 -11.23 13.43
N ALA A 266 15.93 -12.17 14.26
CA ALA A 266 16.39 -13.56 14.23
C ALA A 266 15.98 -14.25 12.92
N THR A 267 14.71 -14.10 12.50
CA THR A 267 14.19 -14.66 11.25
C THR A 267 14.96 -14.16 10.03
N THR A 268 15.19 -12.85 9.93
CA THR A 268 15.88 -12.25 8.77
C THR A 268 17.34 -12.67 8.67
N ALA A 269 18.01 -12.90 9.81
CA ALA A 269 19.37 -13.41 9.83
C ALA A 269 19.50 -14.85 9.28
N LEU A 270 18.39 -15.61 9.26
CA LEU A 270 18.32 -16.97 8.73
C LEU A 270 17.90 -17.01 7.24
N LEU A 271 17.56 -15.87 6.64
CA LEU A 271 17.15 -15.84 5.24
C LEU A 271 18.31 -16.13 4.29
N PRO A 272 18.03 -16.65 3.08
CA PRO A 272 19.02 -16.74 2.02
C PRO A 272 19.67 -15.38 1.73
N ASN A 273 20.97 -15.38 1.42
CA ASN A 273 21.71 -14.19 1.00
C ASN A 273 21.37 -13.80 -0.46
N ASP A 274 20.09 -13.54 -0.71
CA ASP A 274 19.56 -13.04 -1.97
C ASP A 274 19.22 -11.54 -1.86
N ALA A 275 18.77 -10.94 -2.97
CA ALA A 275 18.45 -9.51 -3.01
C ALA A 275 17.32 -9.10 -2.04
N ILE A 276 16.40 -10.02 -1.70
CA ILE A 276 15.29 -9.75 -0.77
C ILE A 276 15.83 -9.79 0.66
N GLY A 277 16.58 -10.84 1.03
CA GLY A 277 17.22 -10.98 2.34
C GLY A 277 18.13 -9.80 2.66
N ALA A 278 19.03 -9.43 1.74
CA ALA A 278 19.90 -8.27 1.90
C ALA A 278 19.11 -6.95 2.03
N ALA A 279 18.00 -6.80 1.30
CA ALA A 279 17.16 -5.62 1.40
C ALA A 279 16.45 -5.51 2.76
N LEU A 280 16.04 -6.63 3.36
CA LEU A 280 15.43 -6.68 4.68
C LEU A 280 16.46 -6.41 5.79
N GLU A 281 17.65 -7.00 5.70
CA GLU A 281 18.76 -6.71 6.64
C GLU A 281 19.11 -5.22 6.66
N GLN A 282 19.15 -4.57 5.50
CA GLN A 282 19.42 -3.14 5.40
C GLN A 282 18.36 -2.28 6.14
N LEU A 283 17.11 -2.74 6.24
CA LEU A 283 16.07 -2.00 6.98
C LEU A 283 16.37 -1.91 8.48
N LYS A 284 17.14 -2.87 9.03
CA LYS A 284 17.53 -2.86 10.45
C LYS A 284 18.30 -1.58 10.76
N THR A 285 19.32 -1.30 9.96
CA THR A 285 20.16 -0.11 10.12
C THR A 285 19.48 1.17 9.63
N ASP A 286 18.66 1.08 8.58
CA ASP A 286 18.02 2.27 8.01
C ASP A 286 16.88 2.82 8.88
N PHE A 287 16.21 1.96 9.67
CA PHE A 287 15.00 2.34 10.40
C PHE A 287 14.89 1.73 11.80
N VAL A 288 15.13 0.42 11.92
CA VAL A 288 14.68 -0.31 13.12
C VAL A 288 15.53 0.01 14.34
N LEU A 289 16.85 0.14 14.18
CA LEU A 289 17.74 0.46 15.30
C LEU A 289 17.39 1.82 15.93
N ASP A 290 17.13 2.84 15.11
CA ASP A 290 16.70 4.16 15.60
C ASP A 290 15.35 4.09 16.32
N TRP A 291 14.41 3.31 15.77
CA TRP A 291 13.12 3.07 16.41
C TRP A 291 13.28 2.38 17.77
N ILE A 292 14.08 1.31 17.86
CA ILE A 292 14.35 0.59 19.12
C ILE A 292 15.03 1.51 20.13
N ASN A 293 16.03 2.29 19.72
CA ASN A 293 16.71 3.24 20.60
C ASN A 293 15.73 4.24 21.20
N LEU A 294 14.82 4.79 20.39
CA LEU A 294 13.79 5.71 20.87
C LEU A 294 12.78 5.01 21.80
N ALA A 295 12.44 3.74 21.53
CA ALA A 295 11.60 2.94 22.42
C ALA A 295 12.28 2.67 23.76
N ILE A 296 13.58 2.38 23.79
CA ILE A 296 14.35 2.22 25.03
C ILE A 296 14.37 3.52 25.83
N MET A 297 14.49 4.67 25.15
CA MET A 297 14.52 5.99 25.81
C MET A 297 13.18 6.35 26.45
N ASN A 298 12.06 6.08 25.77
CA ASN A 298 10.73 6.53 26.21
C ASN A 298 9.91 5.46 26.95
N HIS A 299 10.19 4.17 26.70
CA HIS A 299 9.42 3.01 27.18
C HIS A 299 10.35 1.91 27.70
N TYR A 300 11.33 2.29 28.54
CA TYR A 300 12.37 1.38 29.04
C TYR A 300 11.81 0.12 29.74
N GLU A 301 10.76 0.28 30.55
CA GLU A 301 10.12 -0.85 31.25
C GLU A 301 9.56 -1.89 30.26
N SER A 302 8.87 -1.41 29.21
CA SER A 302 8.36 -2.28 28.15
C SER A 302 9.48 -3.02 27.41
N PHE A 303 10.64 -2.39 27.25
CA PHE A 303 11.81 -3.08 26.68
C PHE A 303 12.30 -4.20 27.59
N LEU A 304 12.44 -3.95 28.89
CA LEU A 304 12.82 -4.99 29.86
C LEU A 304 11.83 -6.15 29.86
N GLU A 305 10.52 -5.86 29.81
CA GLU A 305 9.47 -6.87 29.79
C GLU A 305 9.59 -7.82 28.59
N THR A 306 9.96 -7.29 27.41
CA THR A 306 10.15 -8.11 26.19
C THR A 306 11.36 -9.03 26.26
N LEU A 307 12.32 -8.76 27.14
CA LEU A 307 13.51 -9.59 27.34
C LEU A 307 13.33 -10.63 28.45
N MET A 308 12.22 -10.59 29.18
CA MET A 308 11.96 -11.56 30.24
C MET A 308 11.70 -12.95 29.63
N PRO A 309 12.14 -14.03 30.31
CA PRO A 309 11.92 -15.40 29.82
C PRO A 309 10.44 -15.78 29.74
N ASN A 310 9.58 -15.13 30.53
CA ASN A 310 8.13 -15.20 30.45
C ASN A 310 7.60 -13.76 30.33
N PRO A 311 7.55 -13.18 29.12
CA PRO A 311 7.00 -11.85 28.94
C PRO A 311 5.51 -11.85 29.29
N PRO A 312 4.88 -10.69 29.59
CA PRO A 312 3.44 -10.61 29.81
C PRO A 312 2.64 -10.99 28.54
N GLU A 313 1.38 -11.42 28.66
CA GLU A 313 0.57 -11.98 27.55
C GLU A 313 0.52 -11.10 26.29
N TYR A 314 0.54 -9.78 26.45
CA TYR A 314 0.56 -8.83 25.33
C TYR A 314 1.92 -8.74 24.61
N ALA A 315 2.99 -9.20 25.25
CA ALA A 315 4.35 -9.30 24.73
C ALA A 315 4.76 -10.75 24.42
N GLN A 316 3.93 -11.73 24.81
CA GLN A 316 4.03 -13.13 24.39
C GLN A 316 3.57 -13.27 22.94
N GLU A 317 4.33 -14.05 22.18
CA GLU A 317 3.98 -14.38 20.81
C GLU A 317 2.71 -15.26 20.79
N GLY A 318 1.67 -14.81 20.08
CA GLY A 318 0.55 -15.64 19.64
C GLY A 318 0.75 -16.26 18.27
#